data_AF-A0AAW2HG75-F1
#
_entry.id   AF-A0AAW2HG75-F1
#
_cell.length_a   1.000
_cell.length_b   1.000
_cell.length_c   1.000
_cell.angle_alpha   90.00
_cell.angle_beta   90.00
_cell.angle_gamma   90.00
#
_symmetry.space_group_name_H-M   'P 1'
#
loop_
_entity.id
_entity.type
_entity.pdbx_description
1 polymer ?
#
loop_
_entity_poly.entity_id
_entity_poly.type
_entity_poly.pdbx_seq_one_letter_code
_entity_poly.pdbx_strand_id
1 'polypeptide(L)'
;MNGRFPWNAITCYVISWKETLFNEIKPSSIHIFKHKIRVIQSCFADQKKIPEGLLSYYINDILCGTNRREPGCDGKTGGILYCQHVVVGLLIRQTWCQKHSANFTDIGTFYNWLSSRIEDGYFVRLTYNTGPALKGHPLFLTLLCIIVLVSILLLPTNDCNKTM
;
A
#
# COMPACT_ATOMS: atom_id res chain seq x y z
N MET A 1 -31.35 -17.53 -6.11
CA MET A 1 -31.96 -16.19 -5.88
C MET A 1 -30.91 -15.13 -6.22
N ASN A 2 -31.11 -14.39 -7.32
CA ASN A 2 -30.21 -13.35 -7.80
C ASN A 2 -30.56 -12.00 -7.16
N GLY A 3 -30.21 -11.83 -5.87
CA GLY A 3 -30.30 -10.54 -5.21
C GLY A 3 -29.15 -9.63 -5.66
N ARG A 4 -29.41 -8.72 -6.62
CA ARG A 4 -28.53 -7.57 -6.87
C ARG A 4 -28.66 -6.62 -5.69
N PHE A 5 -27.80 -6.75 -4.69
CA PHE A 5 -27.60 -5.72 -3.68
C PHE A 5 -26.83 -4.53 -4.31
N PRO A 6 -27.36 -3.30 -4.27
CA PRO A 6 -26.75 -2.14 -4.90
C PRO A 6 -25.71 -1.53 -3.96
N TRP A 7 -24.55 -2.16 -3.83
CA TRP A 7 -23.41 -1.53 -3.16
C TRP A 7 -22.37 -1.13 -4.21
N ASN A 8 -22.09 0.16 -4.28
CA ASN A 8 -21.07 0.73 -5.15
C ASN A 8 -19.72 0.11 -4.78
N ALA A 9 -19.17 -0.71 -5.67
CA ALA A 9 -17.85 -1.29 -5.46
C ALA A 9 -16.83 -0.16 -5.35
N ILE A 10 -16.13 -0.07 -4.21
CA ILE A 10 -15.08 0.93 -4.01
C ILE A 10 -13.80 0.39 -4.66
N THR A 11 -13.13 1.26 -5.41
CA THR A 11 -11.81 0.93 -5.95
C THR A 11 -10.77 1.15 -4.87
N CYS A 12 -9.99 0.11 -4.60
CA CYS A 12 -8.92 0.12 -3.62
C CYS A 12 -7.66 -0.46 -4.23
N TYR A 13 -6.56 -0.33 -3.52
CA TYR A 13 -5.25 -0.78 -3.94
C TYR A 13 -4.66 -1.66 -2.85
N VAL A 14 -4.07 -2.78 -3.25
CA VAL A 14 -3.26 -3.62 -2.36
C VAL A 14 -1.81 -3.29 -2.62
N ILE A 15 -1.10 -2.88 -1.57
CA ILE A 15 0.33 -2.60 -1.62
C ILE A 15 1.03 -3.77 -0.94
N SER A 16 1.72 -4.59 -1.72
CA SER A 16 2.37 -5.79 -1.22
C SER A 16 3.51 -6.25 -2.12
N TRP A 17 4.38 -7.10 -1.58
CA TRP A 17 5.32 -7.86 -2.38
C TRP A 17 4.56 -8.91 -3.15
N LYS A 18 4.78 -9.01 -4.47
CA LYS A 18 4.16 -10.05 -5.28
C LYS A 18 4.52 -11.41 -4.71
N GLU A 19 3.51 -12.25 -4.52
CA GLU A 19 3.76 -13.64 -4.17
C GLU A 19 4.22 -14.35 -5.43
N THR A 20 5.48 -14.77 -5.42
CA THR A 20 6.05 -15.62 -6.45
C THR A 20 5.62 -17.05 -6.17
N LEU A 21 5.28 -17.82 -7.21
CA LEU A 21 5.04 -19.25 -7.05
C LEU A 21 6.30 -19.88 -6.42
N PHE A 22 6.13 -20.92 -5.61
CA PHE A 22 7.26 -21.67 -5.02
C PHE A 22 8.25 -22.01 -6.15
N ASN A 23 9.41 -21.32 -6.18
CA ASN A 23 10.54 -21.39 -7.14
C ASN A 23 10.77 -20.16 -8.05
N GLU A 24 9.92 -19.15 -8.03
CA GLU A 24 10.19 -17.89 -8.73
C GLU A 24 11.06 -16.96 -7.85
N ILE A 25 12.03 -16.29 -8.49
CA ILE A 25 12.90 -15.29 -7.87
C ILE A 25 12.03 -14.25 -7.18
N LYS A 26 12.21 -14.06 -5.87
CA LYS A 26 11.44 -13.07 -5.09
C LYS A 26 11.51 -11.72 -5.82
N PRO A 27 10.37 -11.01 -5.98
CA PRO A 27 10.39 -9.72 -6.65
C PRO A 27 11.28 -8.77 -5.83
N SER A 28 12.13 -8.01 -6.52
CA SER A 28 12.97 -6.98 -5.90
C SER A 28 12.22 -5.69 -5.60
N SER A 29 10.97 -5.57 -6.05
CA SER A 29 10.13 -4.37 -5.90
C SER A 29 8.78 -4.64 -5.24
N ILE A 30 8.29 -3.64 -4.50
CA ILE A 30 6.90 -3.56 -4.03
C ILE A 30 5.97 -3.34 -5.24
N HIS A 31 4.83 -4.01 -5.25
CA HIS A 31 3.81 -3.85 -6.27
C HIS A 31 2.53 -3.24 -5.70
N ILE A 32 1.79 -2.53 -6.54
CA ILE A 32 0.48 -1.95 -6.25
C ILE A 32 -0.53 -2.63 -7.15
N PHE A 33 -1.45 -3.40 -6.55
CA PHE A 33 -2.48 -4.16 -7.25
C PHE A 33 -3.82 -3.45 -7.12
N LYS A 34 -4.61 -3.40 -8.20
CA LYS A 34 -5.89 -2.69 -8.20
C LYS A 34 -7.04 -3.64 -7.90
N HIS A 35 -7.73 -3.41 -6.80
CA HIS A 35 -8.90 -4.20 -6.39
C HIS A 35 -10.19 -3.41 -6.50
N LYS A 36 -11.27 -4.11 -6.86
CA LYS A 36 -12.62 -3.65 -6.55
C LYS A 36 -13.07 -4.37 -5.30
N ILE A 37 -13.08 -3.63 -4.19
CA ILE A 37 -13.57 -4.14 -2.92
C ILE A 37 -15.08 -4.06 -2.93
N ARG A 38 -15.69 -5.18 -2.55
CA ARG A 38 -17.10 -5.21 -2.23
C ARG A 38 -17.19 -5.67 -0.79
N VAL A 39 -17.73 -4.80 0.06
CA VAL A 39 -18.11 -5.18 1.42
C VAL A 39 -19.32 -6.10 1.28
N ILE A 40 -19.09 -7.41 1.19
CA ILE A 40 -20.19 -8.38 1.16
C ILE A 40 -19.82 -9.56 2.04
N GLN A 41 -20.75 -9.90 2.94
CA GLN A 41 -20.90 -11.20 3.61
C GLN A 41 -20.96 -12.42 2.65
N SER A 42 -20.72 -12.27 1.34
CA SER A 42 -20.92 -13.32 0.33
C SER A 42 -19.63 -14.04 -0.08
N CYS A 43 -18.45 -13.57 0.35
CA CYS A 43 -17.18 -14.28 0.11
C CYS A 43 -17.12 -15.62 0.83
N PHE A 44 -17.98 -15.76 1.83
CA PHE A 44 -18.19 -16.95 2.62
C PHE A 44 -18.88 -18.08 1.86
N ALA A 45 -19.54 -17.78 0.74
CA ALA A 45 -20.21 -18.80 -0.07
C ALA A 45 -19.22 -19.84 -0.62
N ASP A 46 -17.94 -19.48 -0.79
CA ASP A 46 -16.87 -20.39 -1.21
C ASP A 46 -16.19 -21.10 -0.03
N GLN A 47 -16.42 -20.67 1.21
CA GLN A 47 -15.82 -21.24 2.42
C GLN A 47 -16.78 -22.22 3.11
N LYS A 48 -17.14 -23.31 2.42
CA LYS A 48 -18.01 -24.40 2.93
C LYS A 48 -17.51 -25.14 4.19
N LYS A 49 -16.47 -24.64 4.88
CA LYS A 49 -15.78 -25.31 5.97
C LYS A 49 -15.42 -24.41 7.15
N ILE A 50 -16.02 -23.24 7.31
CA ILE A 50 -15.86 -22.48 8.56
C ILE A 50 -16.78 -23.13 9.61
N PRO A 51 -16.26 -23.60 10.75
CA PRO A 51 -17.11 -24.07 11.86
C PRO A 51 -18.09 -22.97 12.29
N GLU A 52 -19.34 -23.32 12.58
CA GLU A 52 -20.40 -22.34 12.89
C GLU A 52 -20.03 -21.34 13.99
N GLY A 53 -19.26 -21.77 15.00
CA GLY A 53 -18.78 -20.90 16.08
C GLY A 53 -17.72 -19.87 15.69
N LEU A 54 -17.06 -20.02 14.54
CA LEU A 54 -16.07 -19.08 14.02
C LEU A 54 -16.64 -18.14 12.94
N LEU A 55 -17.85 -18.41 12.47
CA LEU A 55 -18.48 -17.67 11.39
C LEU A 55 -18.79 -16.21 11.79
N SER A 56 -19.18 -15.97 13.04
CA SER A 56 -19.48 -14.63 13.56
C SER A 56 -18.24 -13.72 13.59
N TYR A 57 -17.10 -14.24 14.05
CA TYR A 57 -15.81 -13.54 14.00
C TYR A 57 -15.40 -13.24 12.56
N TYR A 58 -15.48 -14.25 11.70
CA TYR A 58 -15.09 -14.09 10.30
C TYR A 58 -15.94 -13.05 9.56
N ILE A 59 -17.24 -12.97 9.83
CA ILE A 59 -18.16 -12.06 9.12
C ILE A 59 -17.89 -10.58 9.45
N ASN A 60 -17.53 -10.26 10.69
CA ASN A 60 -17.40 -8.88 11.13
C ASN A 60 -15.95 -8.34 11.04
N ASP A 61 -14.98 -9.24 10.98
CA ASP A 61 -13.57 -8.86 11.07
C ASP A 61 -12.87 -8.92 9.71
N ILE A 62 -13.58 -9.29 8.63
CA ILE A 62 -12.97 -9.58 7.32
C ILE A 62 -13.70 -8.88 6.17
N LEU A 63 -12.90 -8.15 5.37
CA LEU A 63 -13.27 -7.58 4.08
C LEU A 63 -12.88 -8.51 2.94
N CYS A 64 -13.52 -8.34 1.78
CA CYS A 64 -13.14 -9.08 0.59
C CYS A 64 -12.95 -8.21 -0.64
N GLY A 65 -11.93 -8.57 -1.42
CA GLY A 65 -11.62 -7.95 -2.67
C GLY A 65 -11.62 -8.93 -3.81
N THR A 66 -12.09 -8.49 -4.98
CA THR A 66 -11.90 -9.26 -6.21
C THR A 66 -11.05 -8.45 -7.19
N ASN A 67 -10.02 -9.09 -7.74
CA ASN A 67 -9.27 -8.59 -8.87
C ASN A 67 -9.61 -9.47 -10.08
N ARG A 68 -10.72 -9.16 -10.77
CA ARG A 68 -11.17 -9.94 -11.94
C ARG A 68 -10.32 -9.70 -13.20
N ARG A 69 -9.34 -8.79 -13.17
CA ARG A 69 -8.69 -8.30 -14.39
C ARG A 69 -7.20 -8.62 -14.49
N GLU A 70 -6.55 -9.06 -13.42
CA GLU A 70 -5.11 -9.31 -13.45
C GLU A 70 -4.78 -10.78 -13.17
N PRO A 71 -3.91 -11.40 -13.99
CA PRO A 71 -3.46 -12.74 -13.74
C PRO A 71 -2.40 -12.77 -12.63
N GLY A 72 -2.70 -13.42 -11.51
CA GLY A 72 -1.72 -13.67 -10.44
C GLY A 72 -2.27 -13.40 -9.03
N CYS A 73 -1.42 -13.64 -8.03
CA CYS A 73 -1.72 -13.29 -6.65
C CYS A 73 -1.33 -11.82 -6.42
N ASP A 74 -2.23 -11.08 -5.80
CA ASP A 74 -2.19 -9.65 -5.54
C ASP A 74 -1.28 -9.28 -4.35
N GLY A 75 -0.47 -10.24 -3.88
CA GLY A 75 0.52 -10.03 -2.86
C GLY A 75 0.61 -11.13 -1.82
N LYS A 76 1.57 -10.96 -0.91
CA LYS A 76 1.74 -11.79 0.28
C LYS A 76 0.83 -11.34 1.43
N THR A 77 0.53 -12.28 2.32
CA THR A 77 -0.10 -12.01 3.62
C THR A 77 0.58 -10.84 4.33
N GLY A 78 -0.22 -9.94 4.91
CA GLY A 78 0.21 -8.67 5.50
C GLY A 78 0.21 -7.48 4.54
N GLY A 79 -0.08 -7.69 3.24
CA GLY A 79 -0.25 -6.60 2.27
C GLY A 79 -1.31 -5.59 2.69
N ILE A 80 -1.09 -4.29 2.43
CA ILE A 80 -1.96 -3.21 2.91
C ILE A 80 -3.06 -2.95 1.89
N LEU A 81 -4.31 -3.00 2.31
CA LEU A 81 -5.46 -2.58 1.52
C LEU A 81 -5.77 -1.10 1.79
N TYR A 82 -5.72 -0.31 0.72
CA TYR A 82 -5.82 1.15 0.75
C TYR A 82 -6.97 1.63 -0.15
N CYS A 83 -7.96 2.31 0.43
CA CYS A 83 -9.13 2.82 -0.26
C CYS A 83 -9.25 4.32 -0.01
N GLN A 84 -9.44 5.15 -1.05
CA GLN A 84 -9.73 6.58 -0.89
C GLN A 84 -8.79 7.33 0.08
N HIS A 85 -7.51 6.99 0.07
CA HIS A 85 -6.47 7.55 0.95
C HIS A 85 -6.46 7.05 2.41
N VAL A 86 -7.20 5.98 2.71
CA VAL A 86 -7.28 5.37 4.04
C VAL A 86 -6.87 3.91 3.97
N VAL A 87 -6.12 3.47 4.98
CA VAL A 87 -5.78 2.06 5.19
C VAL A 87 -6.99 1.38 5.83
N VAL A 88 -7.60 0.43 5.13
CA VAL A 88 -8.86 -0.22 5.55
C VAL A 88 -8.70 -1.70 5.87
N GLY A 89 -7.61 -2.33 5.43
CA GLY A 89 -7.40 -3.74 5.76
C GLY A 89 -6.00 -4.28 5.53
N LEU A 90 -5.79 -5.50 6.01
CA LEU A 90 -4.55 -6.28 5.84
C LEU A 90 -4.85 -7.58 5.13
N LEU A 91 -4.14 -7.91 4.06
CA LEU A 91 -4.32 -9.14 3.28
C LEU A 91 -4.04 -10.35 4.18
N ILE A 92 -5.05 -11.17 4.44
CA ILE A 92 -4.91 -12.42 5.20
C ILE A 92 -4.44 -13.52 4.25
N ARG A 93 -5.23 -13.70 3.19
CA ARG A 93 -5.05 -14.80 2.23
C ARG A 93 -5.72 -14.44 0.93
N GLN A 94 -5.10 -14.89 -0.15
CA GLN A 94 -5.75 -15.01 -1.45
C GLN A 94 -5.75 -16.49 -1.82
N THR A 95 -6.94 -17.07 -2.02
CA THR A 95 -7.07 -18.51 -2.32
C THR A 95 -7.30 -18.63 -3.82
N TRP A 96 -6.51 -19.45 -4.53
CA TRP A 96 -6.63 -19.66 -5.99
C TRP A 96 -6.74 -18.33 -6.75
N CYS A 97 -5.62 -17.63 -6.77
CA CYS A 97 -5.44 -16.34 -7.43
C CYS A 97 -6.15 -16.30 -8.79
N GLN A 98 -6.94 -15.24 -9.02
CA GLN A 98 -7.93 -15.04 -10.11
C GLN A 98 -9.34 -15.63 -9.89
N LYS A 99 -9.50 -16.76 -9.19
CA LYS A 99 -10.79 -17.46 -9.09
C LYS A 99 -11.62 -17.06 -7.88
N HIS A 100 -10.97 -16.81 -6.74
CA HIS A 100 -11.67 -16.37 -5.53
C HIS A 100 -11.29 -14.96 -5.11
N SER A 101 -12.09 -14.43 -4.20
CA SER A 101 -11.80 -13.16 -3.55
C SER A 101 -10.57 -13.29 -2.63
N ALA A 102 -9.81 -12.21 -2.54
CA ALA A 102 -8.84 -12.00 -1.48
C ALA A 102 -9.57 -11.59 -0.20
N ASN A 103 -9.14 -12.14 0.94
CA ASN A 103 -9.67 -11.82 2.25
C ASN A 103 -8.71 -10.88 2.97
N PHE A 104 -9.25 -9.85 3.60
CA PHE A 104 -8.50 -8.86 4.35
C PHE A 104 -9.06 -8.73 5.74
N THR A 105 -8.23 -8.53 6.76
CA THR A 105 -8.70 -8.08 8.07
C THR A 105 -9.29 -6.68 7.94
N ASP A 106 -10.48 -6.43 8.46
CA ASP A 106 -11.06 -5.09 8.55
C ASP A 106 -10.39 -4.31 9.69
N ILE A 107 -9.55 -3.33 9.35
CA ILE A 107 -8.85 -2.52 10.35
C ILE A 107 -9.83 -1.66 11.16
N GLY A 108 -10.98 -1.29 10.59
CA GLY A 108 -12.01 -0.51 11.28
C GLY A 108 -12.51 -1.22 12.53
N THR A 109 -12.69 -2.54 12.46
CA THR A 109 -13.14 -3.37 13.59
C THR A 109 -12.13 -3.39 14.74
N PHE A 110 -10.82 -3.28 14.43
CA PHE A 110 -9.75 -3.29 15.44
C PHE A 110 -9.24 -1.89 15.80
N TYR A 111 -9.88 -0.82 15.31
CA TYR A 111 -9.36 0.54 15.44
C TYR A 111 -9.12 0.95 16.90
N ASN A 112 -10.09 0.72 17.79
CA ASN A 112 -9.95 1.11 19.21
C ASN A 112 -8.79 0.38 19.89
N TRP A 113 -8.64 -0.92 19.61
CA TRP A 113 -7.53 -1.71 20.13
C TRP A 113 -6.20 -1.24 19.56
N LEU A 114 -6.13 -0.95 18.25
CA LEU A 114 -4.93 -0.40 17.62
C LEU A 114 -4.55 0.96 18.23
N SER A 115 -5.52 1.85 18.42
CA SER A 115 -5.31 3.18 19.03
C SER A 115 -4.77 3.04 20.45
N SER A 116 -5.34 2.18 21.27
CA SER A 116 -4.87 2.00 22.65
C SER A 116 -3.43 1.48 22.68
N ARG A 117 -3.05 0.57 21.76
CA ARG A 117 -1.65 0.10 21.66
C ARG A 117 -0.68 1.19 21.21
N ILE A 118 -1.13 2.12 20.36
CA ILE A 118 -0.31 3.26 19.94
C ILE A 118 -0.10 4.21 21.12
N GLU A 119 -1.16 4.53 21.87
CA GLU A 119 -1.12 5.42 23.04
C GLU A 119 -0.26 4.85 24.17
N ASP A 120 -0.37 3.54 24.41
CA ASP A 120 0.44 2.80 25.40
C ASP A 120 1.93 2.67 25.00
N GLY A 121 2.33 3.15 23.83
CA GLY A 121 3.72 3.12 23.37
C GLY A 121 4.21 1.76 22.88
N TYR A 122 3.32 0.81 22.60
CA TYR A 122 3.71 -0.52 22.07
C TYR A 122 4.20 -0.48 20.63
N PHE A 123 4.05 0.65 19.92
CA PHE A 123 4.75 0.85 18.67
C PHE A 123 6.19 1.27 18.94
N VAL A 124 7.12 0.30 18.82
CA VAL A 124 8.47 0.64 18.39
C VAL A 124 8.30 1.26 17.02
N ARG A 125 8.39 2.60 16.95
CA ARG A 125 8.52 3.29 15.67
C ARG A 125 9.76 2.70 15.03
N LEU A 126 9.58 1.76 14.12
CA LEU A 126 10.57 1.43 13.10
C LEU A 126 10.61 2.66 12.19
N THR A 127 11.07 3.79 12.72
CA THR A 127 11.88 4.69 11.93
C THR A 127 12.94 3.78 11.39
N TYR A 128 12.84 3.45 10.10
CA TYR A 128 14.05 3.26 9.33
C TYR A 128 14.89 4.47 9.71
N ASN A 129 15.91 4.24 10.54
CA ASN A 129 17.14 4.96 10.39
C ASN A 129 17.48 4.72 8.92
N THR A 130 16.97 5.60 8.04
CA THR A 130 17.80 6.07 6.97
C THR A 130 19.10 6.38 7.70
N GLY A 131 20.10 5.52 7.51
CA GLY A 131 21.41 5.76 8.09
C GLY A 131 21.81 7.21 7.75
N PRO A 132 22.77 7.81 8.46
CA PRO A 132 23.13 9.23 8.30
C PRO A 132 23.56 9.69 6.88
N ALA A 133 23.35 8.90 5.82
CA ALA A 133 23.75 9.17 4.46
C ALA A 133 23.06 10.37 3.76
N LEU A 134 21.98 10.96 4.30
CA LEU A 134 21.30 12.09 3.64
C LEU A 134 20.70 13.12 4.63
N LYS A 135 21.28 13.26 5.84
CA LYS A 135 21.18 14.57 6.51
C LYS A 135 22.03 15.52 5.68
N GLY A 136 21.37 16.39 4.92
CA GLY A 136 22.00 17.40 4.07
C GLY A 136 23.18 18.02 4.78
N HIS A 137 24.38 17.60 4.36
CA HIS A 137 25.61 18.22 4.82
C HIS A 137 25.57 19.67 4.33
N PRO A 138 25.77 20.68 5.19
CA PRO A 138 25.84 22.08 4.77
C PRO A 138 26.93 22.32 3.71
N LEU A 139 27.86 21.37 3.55
CA LEU A 139 28.86 21.34 2.48
C LEU A 139 28.25 21.18 1.07
N PHE A 140 27.15 20.44 0.92
CA PHE A 140 26.55 20.26 -0.42
C PHE A 140 25.81 21.53 -0.87
N LEU A 141 25.09 22.19 0.04
CA LEU A 141 24.46 23.48 -0.20
C LEU A 141 25.48 24.59 -0.46
N THR A 142 26.58 24.62 0.28
CA THR A 142 27.66 25.60 0.04
C THR A 142 28.38 25.34 -1.29
N LEU A 143 28.64 24.08 -1.65
CA LEU A 143 29.22 23.75 -2.95
C LEU A 143 28.30 24.15 -4.12
N LEU A 144 26.99 23.91 -3.99
CA LEU A 144 26.01 24.30 -5.01
C LEU A 144 25.90 25.83 -5.13
N CYS A 145 25.93 26.56 -4.02
CA CYS A 145 26.01 28.03 -4.03
C CYS A 145 27.30 28.54 -4.69
N ILE A 146 28.46 27.94 -4.42
CA ILE A 146 29.73 28.33 -5.05
C ILE A 146 29.68 28.10 -6.57
N ILE A 147 29.16 26.94 -7.03
CA ILE A 147 29.03 26.64 -8.46
C ILE A 147 28.11 27.65 -9.15
N VAL A 148 26.97 28.00 -8.54
CA VAL A 148 26.07 29.03 -9.08
C VAL A 148 26.75 30.40 -9.12
N LEU A 149 27.47 30.79 -8.06
CA LEU A 149 28.16 32.09 -8.02
C LEU A 149 29.25 32.20 -9.09
N VAL A 150 30.07 31.15 -9.25
CA VAL A 150 31.11 31.08 -10.27
C VAL A 150 30.50 31.11 -11.67
N SER A 151 29.37 30.44 -11.89
CA SER A 151 28.68 30.46 -13.18
C SER A 151 28.17 31.85 -13.55
N ILE A 152 27.66 32.62 -12.57
CA ILE A 152 27.22 34.00 -12.79
C ILE A 152 28.41 34.92 -13.09
N LEU A 153 29.54 34.75 -12.39
CA LEU A 153 30.74 35.54 -12.59
C LEU A 153 31.47 35.23 -13.92
N LEU A 154 31.31 34.02 -14.44
CA LEU A 154 31.89 33.59 -15.72
C LEU A 154 30.99 33.88 -16.92
N LEU A 155 29.78 34.43 -16.72
CA LEU A 155 29.01 34.93 -17.85
C LEU A 155 29.76 36.14 -18.43
N PRO A 156 30.17 36.10 -19.71
CA PRO A 156 30.78 37.26 -20.33
C PRO A 156 29.77 38.40 -20.28
N THR A 157 30.18 39.51 -19.66
CA THR A 157 29.49 40.79 -19.82
C THR A 157 29.54 41.10 -21.31
N ASN A 158 28.46 40.77 -22.02
CA ASN A 158 28.26 41.25 -23.37
C ASN A 158 28.25 42.77 -23.27
N ASP A 159 29.35 43.38 -23.69
CA ASP A 159 29.45 44.81 -23.93
C ASP A 159 28.42 45.17 -25.01
N CYS A 160 27.20 45.45 -24.58
CA CYS A 160 26.20 46.16 -25.36
C CYS A 160 26.65 47.61 -25.52
N ASN A 161 27.74 47.84 -26.24
CA ASN A 161 28.13 49.17 -26.67
C ASN A 161 29.02 49.17 -27.93
N LYS A 162 28.45 48.67 -29.03
CA LYS A 162 28.84 48.97 -30.43
C LYS A 162 27.55 48.78 -31.23
N THR A 163 26.91 49.76 -31.87
CA THR A 163 27.39 50.88 -32.68
C THR A 163 26.25 51.90 -32.87
N MET A 164 26.54 53.19 -32.68
CA MET A 164 26.13 54.22 -33.64
C MET A 164 27.18 54.29 -34.74
#